data_AF-A0A2G9U6J4-F1
#
_entry.id   AF-A0A2G9U6J4-F1
#
_cell.length_a   1.000
_cell.length_b   1.000
_cell.length_c   1.000
_cell.angle_alpha   90.00
_cell.angle_beta   90.00
_cell.angle_gamma   90.00
#
_symmetry.space_group_name_H-M   'P 1'
#
loop_
_entity.id
_entity.type
_entity.pdbx_description
1 polymer ?
#
loop_
_entity_poly.entity_id
_entity_poly.type
_entity_poly.pdbx_seq_one_letter_code
_entity_poly.pdbx_strand_id
1 'polypeptide(L)'
;MHFFISACPDDKIYVYVNDSAHDRTPYVFVELYADGLQDCIRKCFGNQFCYSLKYDVKAVERCSLYYFAAYNCTSQDLVLANSVQYHGGAITIDCLRCPANGDFGKF
;
A
#
# COMPACT_ATOMS: atom_id res chain seq x y z
N MET A 1 20.51 18.72 6.88
CA MET A 1 20.13 17.57 6.04
C MET A 1 18.89 16.94 6.67
N HIS A 2 17.71 17.50 6.40
CA HIS A 2 16.44 16.95 6.88
C HIS A 2 16.00 15.87 5.89
N PHE A 3 16.28 14.60 6.22
CA PHE A 3 15.56 13.48 5.63
C PHE A 3 14.10 13.63 6.11
N PHE A 4 13.22 14.16 5.26
CA PHE A 4 11.78 14.02 5.46
C PHE A 4 11.45 12.54 5.29
N ILE A 5 11.64 11.75 6.36
CA ILE A 5 10.85 10.54 6.53
C ILE A 5 9.43 11.08 6.66
N SER A 6 8.62 10.92 5.61
CA SER A 6 7.18 11.08 5.65
C SER A 6 6.62 10.05 6.63
N ALA A 7 6.90 10.20 7.91
CA ALA A 7 6.36 9.36 8.96
C ALA A 7 4.90 9.76 9.10
N CYS A 8 4.00 8.85 8.76
CA CYS A 8 2.61 9.04 9.12
C CYS A 8 2.53 9.12 10.66
N PRO A 9 1.92 10.15 11.26
CA PRO A 9 1.80 10.23 12.71
C PRO A 9 1.19 8.94 13.26
N ASP A 10 1.87 8.36 14.25
CA ASP A 10 1.54 7.07 14.87
C ASP A 10 1.50 5.85 13.93
N ASP A 11 2.17 5.88 12.76
CA ASP A 11 2.13 4.80 11.76
C ASP A 11 0.68 4.46 11.31
N LYS A 12 -0.25 5.41 11.42
CA LYS A 12 -1.68 5.25 11.07
C LYS A 12 -1.88 5.37 9.56
N ILE A 13 -1.23 4.50 8.80
CA ILE A 13 -1.44 4.36 7.36
C ILE A 13 -2.77 3.61 7.16
N TYR A 14 -3.68 4.20 6.41
CA TYR A 14 -4.94 3.59 6.01
C TYR A 14 -4.83 3.10 4.57
N VAL A 15 -5.42 1.95 4.27
CA VAL A 15 -5.29 1.28 2.99
C VAL A 15 -6.60 0.59 2.60
N TYR A 16 -6.77 0.37 1.30
CA TYR A 16 -7.84 -0.48 0.78
C TYR A 16 -7.26 -1.85 0.41
N VAL A 17 -7.82 -2.92 0.96
CA VAL A 17 -7.47 -4.29 0.57
C VAL A 17 -8.28 -4.64 -0.66
N ASN A 18 -7.60 -4.90 -1.77
CA ASN A 18 -8.24 -5.22 -3.02
C ASN A 18 -8.11 -6.70 -3.35
N ASP A 19 -9.19 -7.44 -3.10
CA ASP A 19 -9.28 -8.87 -3.44
C ASP A 19 -9.49 -9.12 -4.94
N SER A 20 -9.64 -8.07 -5.76
CA SER A 20 -9.85 -8.23 -7.20
C SER A 20 -8.51 -8.47 -7.91
N ALA A 21 -8.36 -9.68 -8.47
CA ALA A 21 -7.20 -10.12 -9.24
C ALA A 21 -7.13 -9.50 -10.65
N HIS A 22 -7.26 -8.19 -10.78
CA HIS A 22 -7.01 -7.54 -12.06
C HIS A 22 -5.51 -7.60 -12.36
N ASP A 23 -5.13 -8.04 -13.55
CA ASP A 23 -3.71 -8.10 -13.92
C ASP A 23 -3.17 -6.67 -14.07
N ARG A 24 -2.18 -6.34 -13.23
CA ARG A 24 -1.55 -5.02 -13.16
C ARG A 24 -0.09 -5.04 -13.63
N THR A 25 0.33 -6.15 -14.24
CA THR A 25 1.70 -6.36 -14.73
C THR A 25 2.22 -5.22 -15.62
N PRO A 26 1.44 -4.63 -16.56
CA PRO A 26 1.94 -3.50 -17.36
C PRO A 26 2.17 -2.21 -16.56
N TYR A 27 1.62 -2.12 -15.34
CA TYR A 27 1.71 -0.95 -14.47
C TYR A 27 2.75 -1.10 -13.35
N VAL A 28 3.55 -2.17 -13.39
CA VAL A 28 4.64 -2.36 -12.42
C VAL A 28 5.63 -1.22 -12.56
N PHE A 29 5.82 -0.49 -11.47
CA PHE A 29 6.85 0.54 -11.36
C PHE A 29 8.19 -0.09 -10.97
N VAL A 30 8.17 -0.91 -9.92
CA VAL A 30 9.36 -1.58 -9.39
C VAL A 30 8.94 -2.83 -8.64
N GLU A 31 9.78 -3.86 -8.73
CA GLU A 31 9.70 -5.05 -7.89
C GLU A 31 10.89 -5.06 -6.95
N LEU A 32 10.63 -5.37 -5.69
CA LEU A 32 11.62 -5.30 -4.64
C LEU A 32 11.33 -6.33 -3.54
N TYR A 33 12.39 -6.71 -2.83
CA TYR A 33 12.28 -7.56 -1.66
C TYR A 33 11.59 -6.83 -0.51
N ALA A 34 10.66 -7.52 0.14
CA ALA A 34 10.05 -7.09 1.39
C ALA A 34 9.96 -8.27 2.38
N ASP A 35 10.27 -8.00 3.65
CA ASP A 35 10.23 -9.02 4.70
C ASP A 35 8.80 -9.47 5.02
N GLY A 36 7.81 -8.61 4.76
CA GLY A 36 6.40 -8.88 5.00
C GLY A 36 5.48 -7.86 4.33
N LEU A 37 4.17 -8.10 4.42
CA LEU A 37 3.16 -7.17 3.87
C LEU A 37 3.33 -5.75 4.42
N GLN A 38 3.56 -5.60 5.73
CA GLN A 38 3.71 -4.28 6.37
C GLN A 38 4.96 -3.54 5.88
N ASP A 39 6.05 -4.27 5.63
CA ASP A 39 7.27 -3.70 5.06
C ASP A 39 7.03 -3.23 3.61
N CYS A 40 6.31 -4.02 2.81
CA CYS A 40 5.90 -3.63 1.46
C CYS A 40 5.01 -2.37 1.46
N ILE A 41 4.03 -2.28 2.38
CA ILE A 41 3.18 -1.09 2.57
C ILE A 41 4.02 0.15 2.89
N ARG A 42 4.97 0.04 3.82
CA ARG A 42 5.85 1.15 4.20
C ARG A 42 6.74 1.60 3.05
N LYS A 43 7.29 0.67 2.26
CA LYS A 43 8.10 1.00 1.08
C LYS A 43 7.28 1.69 0.00
N CYS A 44 6.04 1.27 -0.21
CA CYS A 44 5.11 1.98 -1.09
C CYS A 44 4.81 3.38 -0.56
N PHE A 45 4.42 3.52 0.71
CA PHE A 45 4.08 4.81 1.30
C PHE A 45 5.24 5.82 1.30
N GLY A 46 6.47 5.33 1.49
CA GLY A 46 7.69 6.14 1.37
C GLY A 46 8.06 6.53 -0.07
N ASN A 47 7.34 6.02 -1.07
CA ASN A 47 7.59 6.26 -2.48
C ASN A 47 6.46 7.09 -3.09
N GLN A 48 6.77 8.34 -3.46
CA GLN A 48 5.80 9.29 -4.04
C GLN A 48 5.13 8.80 -5.35
N PHE A 49 5.70 7.80 -6.00
CA PHE A 49 5.17 7.22 -7.24
C PHE A 49 4.35 5.95 -7.01
N CYS A 50 4.24 5.48 -5.76
CA CYS A 50 3.48 4.28 -5.45
C CYS A 50 2.04 4.64 -5.06
N TYR A 51 1.09 4.17 -5.87
CA TYR A 51 -0.34 4.35 -5.63
C TYR A 51 -1.01 3.05 -5.18
N SER A 52 -0.44 1.91 -5.57
CA SER A 52 -0.83 0.59 -5.11
C SER A 52 0.36 -0.35 -5.07
N LEU A 53 0.22 -1.46 -4.37
CA LEU A 53 1.23 -2.51 -4.29
C LEU A 53 0.58 -3.89 -4.35
N LYS A 54 1.37 -4.89 -4.72
CA LYS A 54 1.06 -6.31 -4.58
C LYS A 54 2.13 -6.94 -3.71
N TYR A 55 1.70 -7.69 -2.72
CA TYR A 55 2.57 -8.53 -1.92
C TYR A 55 2.28 -10.00 -2.20
N ASP A 56 3.31 -10.76 -2.57
CA ASP A 56 3.22 -12.21 -2.76
C ASP A 56 4.45 -12.88 -2.15
N VAL A 57 4.26 -13.63 -1.07
CA VAL A 57 5.34 -14.33 -0.37
C VAL A 57 6.05 -15.37 -1.24
N LYS A 58 5.38 -15.87 -2.30
CA LYS A 58 5.93 -16.89 -3.21
C LYS A 58 6.78 -16.29 -4.33
N ALA A 59 6.71 -14.98 -4.55
CA ALA A 59 7.53 -14.30 -5.55
C ALA A 59 8.98 -14.12 -5.05
N VAL A 60 9.93 -14.03 -5.99
CA VAL A 60 11.34 -13.71 -5.69
C VAL A 60 11.41 -12.31 -5.08
N GLU A 61 10.88 -11.33 -5.82
CA GLU A 61 10.65 -9.98 -5.35
C GLU A 61 9.22 -9.93 -4.77
N ARG A 62 9.11 -10.08 -3.46
CA ARG A 62 7.82 -10.26 -2.76
C ARG A 62 6.90 -9.05 -2.81
N CYS A 63 7.39 -7.89 -3.23
CA CYS A 63 6.65 -6.63 -3.26
C CYS A 63 6.76 -5.99 -4.65
N SER A 64 5.64 -5.86 -5.35
CA SER A 64 5.55 -5.10 -6.60
C SER A 64 4.83 -3.78 -6.30
N LEU A 65 5.45 -2.64 -6.62
CA LEU A 65 4.83 -1.33 -6.51
C LEU A 65 4.27 -0.90 -7.87
N TYR A 66 3.14 -0.21 -7.87
CA TYR A 66 2.46 0.26 -9.07
C TYR A 66 2.26 1.77 -9.04
N TYR A 67 2.40 2.41 -10.21
CA TYR A 67 2.12 3.83 -10.41
C TYR A 67 0.63 4.14 -10.65
N PHE A 68 -0.24 3.16 -10.42
CA PHE A 68 -1.67 3.22 -10.70
C PHE A 68 -2.46 2.62 -9.53
N ALA A 69 -3.62 3.20 -9.23
CA ALA A 69 -4.63 2.61 -8.34
C ALA A 69 -5.91 2.37 -9.14
N ALA A 70 -6.45 1.16 -9.08
CA ALA A 70 -7.58 0.75 -9.92
C ALA A 70 -8.93 1.36 -9.50
N TYR A 71 -9.00 1.98 -8.32
CA TYR A 71 -10.25 2.42 -7.71
C TYR A 71 -10.21 3.89 -7.31
N ASN A 72 -11.39 4.52 -7.29
CA ASN A 72 -11.56 5.84 -6.69
C ASN A 72 -11.41 5.71 -5.17
N CYS A 73 -10.20 5.98 -4.68
CA CYS A 73 -9.81 5.90 -3.27
C CYS A 73 -10.61 6.80 -2.32
N THR A 74 -11.40 7.73 -2.85
CA THR A 74 -12.23 8.64 -2.05
C THR A 74 -13.57 8.01 -1.63
N SER A 75 -13.95 6.88 -2.22
CA SER A 75 -15.23 6.20 -1.94
C SER A 75 -15.06 4.79 -1.37
N GLN A 76 -13.85 4.40 -1.01
CA GLN A 76 -13.56 3.10 -0.41
C GLN A 76 -13.45 3.23 1.11
N ASP A 77 -13.98 2.24 1.83
CA ASP A 77 -13.70 2.07 3.26
C ASP A 77 -12.23 1.66 3.43
N LEU A 78 -11.46 2.50 4.12
CA LEU A 78 -10.04 2.29 4.34
C LEU A 78 -9.81 1.71 5.73
N VAL A 79 -9.00 0.66 5.80
CA VAL A 79 -8.63 0.00 7.05
C VAL A 79 -7.21 0.37 7.45
N LEU A 80 -6.89 0.30 8.74
CA LEU A 80 -5.51 0.47 9.20
C LEU A 80 -4.61 -0.61 8.60
N ALA A 81 -3.48 -0.21 8.01
CA ALA A 81 -2.49 -1.11 7.44
C ALA A 81 -2.11 -2.23 8.40
N ASN A 82 -1.85 -1.89 9.68
CA ASN A 82 -1.47 -2.84 10.73
C ASN A 82 -2.59 -3.84 11.10
N SER A 83 -3.84 -3.57 10.72
CA SER A 83 -4.97 -4.47 10.94
C SER A 83 -5.17 -5.48 9.80
N VAL A 84 -4.52 -5.27 8.65
CA VAL A 84 -4.61 -6.16 7.50
C VAL A 84 -3.90 -7.47 7.81
N GLN A 85 -4.68 -8.55 7.85
CA GLN A 85 -4.17 -9.90 8.03
C GLN A 85 -3.80 -10.51 6.68
N TYR A 86 -2.59 -11.06 6.59
CA TYR A 86 -2.13 -11.76 5.39
C TYR A 86 -2.42 -13.27 5.53
N HIS A 87 -3.32 -13.77 4.70
CA HIS A 87 -3.76 -15.18 4.75
C HIS A 87 -3.02 -16.11 3.77
N GLY A 88 -1.95 -15.62 3.13
CA GLY A 88 -1.20 -16.35 2.11
C GLY A 88 -1.75 -16.13 0.70
N GLY A 89 -0.86 -16.18 -0.31
CA GLY A 89 -1.17 -15.86 -1.71
C GLY A 89 -0.80 -14.43 -2.09
N ALA A 90 -1.18 -13.98 -3.28
CA ALA A 90 -0.98 -12.60 -3.67
C ALA A 90 -2.08 -11.71 -3.06
N ILE A 91 -1.71 -10.62 -2.40
CA ILE A 91 -2.62 -9.59 -1.90
C ILE A 91 -2.30 -8.26 -2.56
N THR A 92 -3.32 -7.52 -2.94
CA THR A 92 -3.17 -6.18 -3.53
C THR A 92 -3.67 -5.14 -2.55
N ILE A 93 -2.88 -4.09 -2.34
CA ILE A 93 -3.22 -2.98 -1.47
C ILE A 93 -3.25 -1.71 -2.31
N ASP A 94 -4.39 -1.03 -2.32
CA ASP A 94 -4.59 0.25 -3.00
C ASP A 94 -4.74 1.38 -1.97
N CYS A 95 -4.74 2.62 -2.46
CA CYS A 95 -5.27 3.77 -1.72
C CYS A 95 -4.57 4.05 -0.38
N LEU A 96 -3.24 3.89 -0.35
CA LEU A 96 -2.44 4.19 0.83
C LEU A 96 -2.58 5.68 1.18
N ARG A 97 -3.10 5.97 2.36
CA ARG A 97 -3.30 7.32 2.87
C ARG A 97 -2.81 7.46 4.29
N CYS A 98 -2.35 8.66 4.59
CA CYS A 98 -2.06 9.08 5.94
C CYS A 98 -2.89 10.34 6.24
N PRO A 99 -3.90 10.26 7.11
CA PRO A 99 -4.66 11.45 7.47
C PRO A 99 -3.76 12.41 8.25
N ALA A 100 -3.75 13.67 7.84
CA ALA A 100 -3.23 14.73 8.69
C ALA A 100 -4.14 14.87 9.92
N ASN A 101 -3.61 15.29 11.07
CA ASN A 101 -4.44 15.61 12.25
C ASN A 101 -5.55 16.60 11.83
N GLY A 102 -6.80 16.12 11.78
CA GLY A 102 -7.96 16.92 11.37
C GLY A 102 -8.66 16.49 10.07
N ASP A 103 -8.14 15.52 9.32
CA ASP A 103 -8.85 14.93 8.17
C ASP A 103 -9.89 13.93 8.68
N PHE A 104 -11.10 14.42 8.96
CA PHE A 104 -12.27 13.62 9.33
C PHE A 104 -13.07 13.23 8.08
N GLY A 105 -12.42 12.63 7.08
CA GLY A 105 -13.12 11.91 6.02
C GLY A 105 -13.76 10.65 6.60
N LYS A 106 -14.85 10.17 6.01
CA LYS A 106 -15.32 8.80 6.31
C LYS A 106 -14.23 7.84 5.85
N PHE A 107 -13.58 7.18 6.81
CA PHE A 107 -12.66 6.07 6.60
C PHE A 107 -13.43 4.77 6.71
#